data_AF-A0A5C8PU19-F1
#
_entry.id   AF-A0A5C8PU19-F1
#
_cell.length_a   1.000
_cell.length_b   1.000
_cell.length_c   1.000
_cell.angle_alpha   90.00
_cell.angle_beta   90.00
_cell.angle_gamma   90.00
#
_symmetry.space_group_name_H-M   'P 1'
#
loop_
_entity.id
_entity.type
_entity.pdbx_description
1 polymer ?
#
loop_
_entity_poly.entity_id
_entity_poly.type
_entity_poly.pdbx_seq_one_letter_code
_entity_poly.pdbx_strand_id
1 'polypeptide(L)'
;MMADPSWWERQKQEHADYMERGGLLGTLFSSLPPQTQASLRPWGEMLNPLEWTPGAAIRDAVQASADTAQAARNLDAWGTLAGIGMMGLGLLGAGMPPARQAGVLARSARAPVQNASKSAITFDPPEMPRRPFEADYPKRANADAAGRLTHDIEGRPLTAERVVGRRMVGGDEVALPQAGLESLAEAVTGQGPASVAPRQIGGDAGRYYEKWDRVTGDRIRQIFLNDELTPQQAPRTLGHEIGHAIDYRIAGHIPTDGIKLELGRIYNDLNGGRWRLAKSAKTGEPVPRRYWTTPESRGYPAREVDGELMVEAIRAYIADPNYLKTVAPKTAARIRDHVNPHPALSRFIQFNSLATPAIPFGMLMPSILDEERQP
;
A
#
# COMPACT_ATOMS: atom_id res chain seq x y z
N MET A 1 49.12 43.63 26.87
CA MET A 1 48.07 42.97 27.66
C MET A 1 46.96 42.57 26.70
N MET A 2 46.78 41.28 26.43
CA MET A 2 45.60 40.81 25.69
C MET A 2 44.41 40.82 26.64
N ALA A 3 43.29 41.38 26.18
CA ALA A 3 42.06 41.41 26.97
C ALA A 3 41.57 39.97 27.21
N ASP A 4 41.16 39.69 28.45
CA ASP A 4 40.63 38.38 28.83
C ASP A 4 39.31 38.14 28.07
N PRO A 5 39.13 36.97 27.41
CA PRO A 5 37.95 36.71 26.61
C PRO A 5 36.67 36.86 27.42
N SER A 6 35.63 37.38 26.77
CA SER A 6 34.32 37.52 27.40
C SER A 6 33.77 36.15 27.80
N TRP A 7 32.88 36.13 28.80
CA TRP A 7 32.21 34.89 29.24
C TRP A 7 31.57 34.12 28.08
N TRP A 8 31.03 34.83 27.09
CA TRP A 8 30.40 34.23 25.91
C TRP A 8 31.39 33.61 24.93
N GLU A 9 32.58 34.19 24.77
CA GLU A 9 33.65 33.63 23.94
C GLU A 9 34.23 32.37 24.58
N ARG A 10 34.37 32.33 25.92
CA ARG A 10 34.75 31.12 26.65
C ARG A 10 33.72 30.00 26.46
N GLN A 11 32.43 30.31 26.57
CA GLN A 11 31.36 29.32 26.36
C GLN A 11 31.32 28.77 24.92
N LYS A 12 31.56 29.62 23.91
CA LYS A 12 31.67 29.17 22.52
C LYS A 12 32.88 28.27 22.29
N GLN A 13 34.02 28.61 22.87
CA GLN A 13 35.22 27.78 22.74
C GLN A 13 35.05 26.45 23.48
N GLU A 14 34.52 26.46 24.71
CA GLU A 14 34.23 25.23 25.46
C GLU A 14 33.23 24.31 24.72
N HIS A 15 32.24 24.89 24.06
CA HIS A 15 31.30 24.14 23.24
C HIS A 15 31.95 23.59 21.96
N ALA A 16 32.79 24.38 21.29
CA ALA A 16 33.55 23.93 20.12
C ALA A 16 34.50 22.78 20.49
N ASP A 17 35.25 22.92 21.58
CA ASP A 17 36.15 21.89 22.10
C ASP A 17 35.39 20.63 22.55
N TYR A 18 34.19 20.80 23.12
CA TYR A 18 33.30 19.69 23.46
C TYR A 18 32.83 18.94 22.21
N MET A 19 32.45 19.65 21.15
CA MET A 19 32.03 19.05 19.88
C MET A 19 33.19 18.39 19.15
N GLU A 20 34.39 18.97 19.19
CA GLU A 20 35.61 18.39 18.61
C GLU A 20 36.03 17.10 19.32
N ARG A 21 35.76 17.00 20.63
CA ARG A 21 35.89 15.76 21.40
C ARG A 21 34.74 14.77 21.22
N GLY A 22 33.84 14.98 20.27
CA GLY A 22 32.69 14.09 20.00
C GLY A 22 31.54 14.21 21.01
N GLY A 23 31.48 15.32 21.74
CA GLY A 23 30.44 15.62 22.73
C GLY A 23 30.39 14.63 23.91
N LEU A 24 29.18 14.42 24.43
CA LEU A 24 28.92 13.52 25.56
C LEU A 24 29.35 12.08 25.24
N LEU A 25 29.24 11.66 23.98
CA LEU A 25 29.61 10.31 23.56
C LEU A 25 31.11 10.13 23.42
N GLY A 26 31.87 11.13 22.97
CA GLY A 26 33.34 11.04 23.05
C GLY A 26 33.86 11.12 24.48
N THR A 27 33.15 11.82 25.37
CA THR A 27 33.41 11.80 26.82
C THR A 27 33.10 10.42 27.44
N LEU A 28 32.00 9.78 27.03
CA LEU A 28 31.67 8.42 27.45
C LEU A 28 32.60 7.36 26.84
N PHE A 29 32.98 7.50 25.57
CA PHE A 29 33.90 6.60 24.89
C PHE A 29 35.30 6.64 25.50
N SER A 30 35.80 7.83 25.84
CA SER A 30 37.07 8.00 26.56
C SER A 30 37.04 7.47 27.98
N SER A 31 35.86 7.30 28.59
CA SER A 31 35.69 6.66 29.90
C SER A 31 35.67 5.13 29.86
N LEU A 32 35.62 4.51 28.67
CA LEU A 32 35.67 3.04 28.53
C LEU A 32 37.09 2.50 28.73
N PRO A 33 37.25 1.24 29.18
CA PRO A 33 38.55 0.59 29.25
C PRO A 33 39.27 0.57 27.89
N PRO A 34 40.62 0.71 27.84
CA PRO A 34 41.36 0.80 26.59
C PRO A 34 41.16 -0.38 25.63
N GLN A 35 40.95 -1.60 26.16
CA GLN A 35 40.69 -2.77 25.32
C GLN A 35 39.35 -2.67 24.57
N THR A 36 38.34 -2.06 25.20
CA THR A 36 37.01 -1.82 24.62
C THR A 36 37.05 -0.69 23.59
N GLN A 37 37.85 0.35 23.83
CA GLN A 37 38.07 1.40 22.84
C GLN A 37 38.75 0.84 21.58
N ALA A 38 39.73 -0.07 21.75
CA ALA A 38 40.47 -0.67 20.65
C ALA A 38 39.62 -1.62 19.77
N SER A 39 38.68 -2.37 20.35
CA SER A 39 37.79 -3.25 19.58
C SER A 39 36.70 -2.49 18.80
N LEU A 40 36.36 -1.27 19.22
CA LEU A 40 35.35 -0.42 18.59
C LEU A 40 35.93 0.57 17.57
N ARG A 41 37.23 0.87 17.60
CA ARG A 41 37.91 1.75 16.65
C ARG A 41 37.68 1.43 15.16
N PRO A 42 37.68 0.16 14.71
CA PRO A 42 37.41 -0.18 13.31
C PRO A 42 36.00 0.21 12.82
N TRP A 43 35.08 0.45 13.75
CA TRP A 43 33.68 0.77 13.48
C TRP A 43 33.37 2.27 13.62
N GLY A 44 34.31 3.05 14.17
CA GLY A 44 34.12 4.48 14.46
C GLY A 44 33.99 5.38 13.24
N GLU A 45 34.57 4.99 12.09
CA GLU A 45 34.41 5.74 10.82
C GLU A 45 33.08 5.44 10.11
N MET A 46 32.39 4.35 10.47
CA MET A 46 31.05 4.01 9.98
C MET A 46 29.92 4.69 10.76
N LEU A 47 30.22 5.31 11.91
CA LEU A 47 29.24 5.84 12.85
C LEU A 47 29.51 7.32 13.12
N ASN A 48 28.94 8.18 12.28
CA ASN A 48 28.99 9.64 12.48
C ASN A 48 28.23 10.03 13.77
N PRO A 49 28.88 10.60 14.79
CA PRO A 49 28.25 10.91 16.09
C PRO A 49 27.19 12.03 16.04
N LEU A 50 27.04 12.71 14.89
CA LEU A 50 26.14 13.86 14.75
C LEU A 50 24.65 13.50 14.58
N GLU A 51 24.29 12.22 14.43
CA GLU A 51 22.90 11.82 14.13
C GLU A 51 22.15 11.10 15.27
N TRP A 52 22.79 10.82 16.41
CA TRP A 52 22.13 10.11 17.52
C TRP A 52 21.55 11.06 18.57
N THR A 53 20.23 11.28 18.50
CA THR A 53 19.43 11.82 19.61
C THR A 53 18.60 10.70 20.25
N PRO A 54 18.20 10.78 21.53
CA PRO A 54 17.35 9.75 22.18
C PRO A 54 16.04 9.44 21.43
N GLY A 55 15.54 10.41 20.66
CA GLY A 55 14.38 10.21 19.78
C GLY A 55 14.68 9.37 18.53
N ALA A 56 15.91 9.38 18.02
CA ALA A 56 16.35 8.53 16.92
C ALA A 56 16.46 7.06 17.37
N ALA A 57 17.09 6.78 18.50
CA ALA A 57 17.20 5.40 19.00
C ALA A 57 15.84 4.74 19.29
N ILE A 58 14.85 5.49 19.80
CA ILE A 58 13.49 4.99 19.99
C ILE A 58 12.78 4.79 18.65
N ARG A 59 12.95 5.72 17.69
CA ARG A 59 12.39 5.61 16.34
C ARG A 59 12.97 4.42 15.59
N ASP A 60 14.27 4.22 15.68
CA ASP A 60 15.00 3.13 15.05
C ASP A 60 14.66 1.79 15.70
N ALA A 61 14.45 1.75 17.03
CA ALA A 61 13.92 0.57 17.70
C ALA A 61 12.48 0.25 17.26
N VAL A 62 11.63 1.26 17.05
CA VAL A 62 10.26 1.07 16.54
C VAL A 62 10.28 0.62 15.08
N GLN A 63 11.13 1.21 14.24
CA GLN A 63 11.28 0.80 12.83
C GLN A 63 11.85 -0.62 12.73
N ALA A 64 12.93 -0.92 13.47
CA ALA A 64 13.48 -2.28 13.57
C ALA A 64 12.43 -3.27 14.11
N SER A 65 11.51 -2.84 14.97
CA SER A 65 10.39 -3.68 15.43
C SER A 65 9.39 -4.01 14.34
N ALA A 66 9.08 -3.05 13.47
CA ALA A 66 8.23 -3.27 12.31
C ALA A 66 8.94 -4.20 11.31
N ASP A 67 10.22 -3.94 11.02
CA ASP A 67 11.03 -4.70 10.06
C ASP A 67 11.25 -6.15 10.54
N THR A 68 11.45 -6.37 11.84
CA THR A 68 11.55 -7.72 12.44
C THR A 68 10.23 -8.45 12.40
N ALA A 69 9.13 -7.76 12.76
CA ALA A 69 7.81 -8.36 12.70
C ALA A 69 7.46 -8.74 11.26
N GLN A 70 7.91 -7.95 10.28
CA GLN A 70 7.76 -8.22 8.86
C GLN A 70 8.63 -9.40 8.41
N ALA A 71 9.92 -9.45 8.77
CA ALA A 71 10.81 -10.55 8.44
C ALA A 71 10.37 -11.89 9.08
N ALA A 72 9.90 -11.85 10.33
CA ALA A 72 9.37 -13.02 11.02
C ALA A 72 8.09 -13.55 10.38
N ARG A 73 7.23 -12.65 9.86
CA ARG A 73 6.03 -13.03 9.09
C ARG A 73 6.38 -13.62 7.72
N ASN A 74 7.53 -13.27 7.15
CA ASN A 74 8.00 -13.73 5.85
C ASN A 74 8.86 -15.01 5.94
N LEU A 75 9.01 -15.61 7.13
CA LEU A 75 9.94 -16.72 7.40
C LEU A 75 11.39 -16.42 6.98
N ASP A 76 11.74 -15.13 6.90
CA ASP A 76 13.10 -14.70 6.63
C ASP A 76 13.89 -14.74 7.93
N ALA A 77 14.55 -15.86 8.16
CA ALA A 77 15.37 -16.09 9.35
C ALA A 77 16.47 -15.03 9.51
N TRP A 78 17.02 -14.51 8.40
CA TRP A 78 18.11 -13.54 8.43
C TRP A 78 17.60 -12.12 8.69
N GLY A 79 16.50 -11.71 8.05
CA GLY A 79 15.83 -10.44 8.37
C GLY A 79 15.28 -10.42 9.80
N THR A 80 14.82 -11.56 10.31
CA THR A 80 14.34 -11.69 11.69
C THR A 80 15.50 -11.53 12.68
N LEU A 81 16.64 -12.20 12.43
CA LEU A 81 17.84 -12.08 13.27
C LEU A 81 18.43 -10.66 13.22
N ALA A 82 18.50 -10.05 12.04
CA ALA A 82 19.00 -8.69 11.87
C ALA A 82 18.12 -7.67 12.60
N GLY A 83 16.80 -7.80 12.47
CA GLY A 83 15.86 -6.93 13.13
C GLY A 83 15.82 -7.12 14.67
N ILE A 84 15.90 -8.36 15.17
CA ILE A 84 16.05 -8.64 16.61
C ILE A 84 17.35 -8.00 17.14
N GLY A 85 18.45 -8.08 16.38
CA GLY A 85 19.72 -7.46 16.73
C GLY A 85 19.63 -5.93 16.84
N MET A 86 18.99 -5.28 15.86
CA MET A 86 18.81 -3.83 15.83
C MET A 86 17.86 -3.33 16.92
N MET A 87 16.79 -4.08 17.23
CA MET A 87 15.94 -3.78 18.38
C MET A 87 16.64 -3.97 19.72
N GLY A 88 17.44 -5.04 19.86
CA GLY A 88 18.24 -5.27 21.04
C GLY A 88 19.19 -4.11 21.31
N LEU A 89 19.86 -3.62 20.25
CA LEU A 89 20.73 -2.44 20.31
C LEU A 89 19.97 -1.15 20.71
N GLY A 90 18.81 -0.88 20.11
CA GLY A 90 17.99 0.28 20.46
C GLY A 90 17.42 0.24 21.89
N LEU A 91 16.99 -0.94 22.35
CA LEU A 91 16.44 -1.13 23.70
C LEU A 91 17.52 -1.19 24.80
N LEU A 92 18.74 -1.65 24.45
CA LEU A 92 19.93 -1.51 25.30
C LEU A 92 20.33 -0.04 25.45
N GLY A 93 20.26 0.74 24.36
CA GLY A 93 20.45 2.20 24.41
C GLY A 93 19.42 2.93 25.28
N ALA A 94 18.23 2.34 25.46
CA ALA A 94 17.16 2.86 26.32
C ALA A 94 17.17 2.29 27.76
N GLY A 95 18.14 1.44 28.12
CA GLY A 95 18.28 0.88 29.48
C GLY A 95 17.14 -0.06 29.92
N MET A 96 16.38 -0.64 28.98
CA MET A 96 15.25 -1.51 29.34
C MET A 96 15.68 -2.94 29.66
N PRO A 97 15.17 -3.56 30.75
CA PRO A 97 15.50 -4.94 31.08
C PRO A 97 14.88 -5.96 30.10
N PRO A 98 15.54 -7.10 29.82
CA PRO A 98 15.18 -8.06 28.76
C PRO A 98 13.73 -8.59 28.82
N ALA A 99 13.21 -8.81 30.02
CA ALA A 99 11.84 -9.30 30.23
C ALA A 99 10.77 -8.30 29.75
N ARG A 100 11.04 -6.99 29.86
CA ARG A 100 10.14 -5.95 29.31
C ARG A 100 10.24 -5.85 27.79
N GLN A 101 11.41 -6.12 27.22
CA GLN A 101 11.62 -6.13 25.77
C GLN A 101 10.78 -7.23 25.09
N ALA A 102 10.81 -8.46 25.62
CA ALA A 102 10.00 -9.57 25.13
C ALA A 102 8.48 -9.30 25.22
N GLY A 103 8.05 -8.63 26.30
CA GLY A 103 6.63 -8.27 26.51
C GLY A 103 6.11 -7.23 25.51
N VAL A 104 6.96 -6.28 25.09
CA VAL A 104 6.60 -5.27 24.08
C VAL A 104 6.45 -5.91 22.71
N LEU A 105 7.39 -6.78 22.32
CA LEU A 105 7.36 -7.49 21.03
C LEU A 105 6.14 -8.40 20.87
N ALA A 106 5.79 -9.12 21.95
CA ALA A 106 4.61 -9.97 21.93
C ALA A 106 3.29 -9.18 21.85
N ARG A 107 3.26 -7.91 22.29
CA ARG A 107 2.06 -7.06 22.25
C ARG A 107 1.88 -6.40 20.89
N SER A 108 2.93 -5.91 20.26
CA SER A 108 2.88 -5.28 18.93
C SER A 108 2.51 -6.28 17.83
N ALA A 109 2.96 -7.54 17.92
CA ALA A 109 2.55 -8.60 16.99
C ALA A 109 1.07 -9.05 17.16
N ARG A 110 0.40 -8.67 18.26
CA ARG A 110 -0.93 -9.16 18.67
C ARG A 110 -2.01 -8.09 18.78
N ALA A 111 -1.71 -6.84 18.42
CA ALA A 111 -2.70 -5.77 18.44
C ALA A 111 -3.75 -5.98 17.32
N PRO A 112 -5.05 -5.80 17.59
CA PRO A 112 -6.08 -5.86 16.54
C PRO A 112 -5.82 -4.76 15.51
N VAL A 113 -5.92 -5.10 14.23
CA VAL A 113 -5.88 -4.12 13.14
C VAL A 113 -7.28 -3.52 13.02
N GLN A 114 -7.36 -2.20 13.11
CA GLN A 114 -8.59 -1.43 12.92
C GLN A 114 -8.25 -0.27 12.00
N ASN A 115 -8.93 -0.18 10.85
CA ASN A 115 -8.89 1.01 10.00
C ASN A 115 -10.30 1.34 9.57
N ALA A 116 -10.55 2.62 9.41
CA ALA A 116 -11.90 3.13 9.26
C ALA A 116 -11.95 4.26 8.24
N SER A 117 -12.97 4.22 7.40
CA SER A 117 -13.29 5.34 6.54
C SER A 117 -13.93 6.46 7.38
N LYS A 118 -13.16 7.53 7.64
CA LYS A 118 -13.61 8.67 8.45
C LYS A 118 -14.62 9.59 7.72
N SER A 119 -14.85 9.39 6.42
CA SER A 119 -15.74 10.24 5.63
C SER A 119 -16.52 9.48 4.58
N ALA A 120 -17.84 9.67 4.58
CA ALA A 120 -18.73 9.19 3.50
C ALA A 120 -18.73 10.11 2.25
N ILE A 121 -17.93 11.19 2.24
CA ILE A 121 -17.81 12.11 1.10
C ILE A 121 -16.68 11.62 0.19
N THR A 122 -16.98 10.54 -0.53
CA THR A 122 -16.13 9.95 -1.57
C THR A 122 -16.84 10.03 -2.93
N PHE A 123 -16.05 10.18 -3.98
CA PHE A 123 -16.51 10.31 -5.36
C PHE A 123 -16.15 9.07 -6.17
N ASP A 124 -16.88 8.89 -7.26
CA ASP A 124 -16.52 7.91 -8.28
C ASP A 124 -15.28 8.40 -9.04
N PRO A 125 -14.46 7.48 -9.57
CA PRO A 125 -13.38 7.84 -10.47
C PRO A 125 -13.89 8.74 -11.62
N PRO A 126 -13.17 9.84 -11.96
CA PRO A 126 -13.48 10.62 -13.14
C PRO A 126 -13.47 9.77 -14.41
N GLU A 127 -14.45 9.99 -15.28
CA GLU A 127 -14.47 9.35 -16.60
C GLU A 127 -13.23 9.74 -17.41
N MET A 128 -12.55 8.73 -17.97
CA MET A 128 -11.38 8.91 -18.82
C MET A 128 -11.69 8.41 -20.23
N PRO A 129 -11.05 8.99 -21.28
CA PRO A 129 -11.08 8.39 -22.61
C PRO A 129 -10.67 6.92 -22.54
N ARG A 130 -11.31 6.08 -23.37
CA ARG A 130 -11.01 4.66 -23.41
C ARG A 130 -9.53 4.44 -23.71
N ARG A 131 -8.82 3.77 -22.82
CA ARG A 131 -7.42 3.37 -23.04
C ARG A 131 -7.36 2.40 -24.21
N PRO A 132 -6.54 2.69 -25.24
CA PRO A 132 -6.45 1.83 -26.42
C PRO A 132 -5.96 0.45 -26.04
N PHE A 133 -6.35 -0.51 -26.85
CA PHE A 133 -6.01 -1.91 -26.71
C PHE A 133 -4.49 -2.12 -26.60
N GLU A 134 -3.78 -1.61 -27.59
CA GLU A 134 -2.38 -1.91 -27.86
C GLU A 134 -1.43 -1.32 -26.82
N ALA A 135 -1.92 -0.32 -26.06
CA ALA A 135 -1.19 0.24 -24.92
C ALA A 135 -1.07 -0.72 -23.73
N ASP A 136 -1.86 -1.78 -23.73
CA ASP A 136 -1.85 -2.83 -22.71
C ASP A 136 -1.07 -4.06 -23.18
N TYR A 137 -1.29 -4.53 -24.42
CA TYR A 137 -0.57 -5.70 -24.98
C TYR A 137 0.08 -5.32 -26.31
N PRO A 138 1.27 -4.70 -26.29
CA PRO A 138 1.92 -4.20 -27.51
C PRO A 138 2.49 -5.31 -28.41
N LYS A 139 2.70 -6.53 -27.89
CA LYS A 139 3.35 -7.62 -28.63
C LYS A 139 2.36 -8.65 -29.17
N ARG A 140 1.50 -9.17 -28.31
CA ARG A 140 0.32 -10.02 -28.58
C ARG A 140 -0.24 -10.44 -27.24
N ALA A 141 -1.55 -10.57 -27.12
CA ALA A 141 -2.15 -11.08 -25.90
C ALA A 141 -2.36 -12.59 -25.93
N ASN A 142 -2.22 -13.23 -24.76
CA ASN A 142 -2.53 -14.64 -24.58
C ASN A 142 -4.03 -14.80 -24.32
N ALA A 143 -4.70 -15.47 -25.25
CA ALA A 143 -6.13 -15.72 -25.18
C ALA A 143 -6.48 -17.12 -25.67
N ASP A 144 -7.63 -17.63 -25.24
CA ASP A 144 -8.19 -18.89 -25.73
C ASP A 144 -8.83 -18.74 -27.12
N ALA A 145 -9.36 -19.83 -27.67
CA ALA A 145 -10.00 -19.85 -28.99
C ALA A 145 -11.26 -18.96 -29.07
N ALA A 146 -11.88 -18.63 -27.94
CA ALA A 146 -13.02 -17.72 -27.86
C ALA A 146 -12.58 -16.25 -27.71
N GLY A 147 -11.27 -15.98 -27.63
CA GLY A 147 -10.74 -14.65 -27.36
C GLY A 147 -10.79 -14.26 -25.88
N ARG A 148 -11.04 -15.19 -24.96
CA ARG A 148 -10.92 -14.88 -23.53
C ARG A 148 -9.47 -14.79 -23.14
N LEU A 149 -9.15 -13.74 -22.42
CA LEU A 149 -7.82 -13.53 -21.86
C LEU A 149 -7.46 -14.61 -20.87
N THR A 150 -6.33 -15.27 -21.11
CA THR A 150 -5.78 -16.29 -20.21
C THR A 150 -4.64 -15.75 -19.37
N HIS A 151 -4.05 -14.61 -19.74
CA HIS A 151 -2.98 -13.97 -18.99
C HIS A 151 -3.15 -12.45 -18.90
N ASP A 152 -2.63 -11.86 -17.83
CA ASP A 152 -2.56 -10.42 -17.69
C ASP A 152 -1.48 -9.76 -18.57
N ILE A 153 -1.36 -8.44 -18.52
CA ILE A 153 -0.37 -7.72 -19.36
C ILE A 153 1.07 -8.02 -19.01
N GLU A 154 1.31 -8.43 -17.78
CA GLU A 154 2.61 -8.88 -17.33
C GLU A 154 2.86 -10.36 -17.67
N GLY A 155 1.90 -11.03 -18.31
CA GLY A 155 2.01 -12.42 -18.76
C GLY A 155 1.71 -13.45 -17.66
N ARG A 156 1.03 -13.08 -16.58
CA ARG A 156 0.65 -13.99 -15.49
C ARG A 156 -0.72 -14.62 -15.76
N PRO A 157 -0.96 -15.88 -15.38
CA PRO A 157 -2.25 -16.53 -15.61
C PRO A 157 -3.41 -15.82 -14.93
N LEU A 158 -4.54 -15.73 -15.64
CA LEU A 158 -5.82 -15.28 -15.11
C LEU A 158 -6.68 -16.50 -14.79
N THR A 159 -6.86 -16.76 -13.50
CA THR A 159 -7.55 -17.94 -12.97
C THR A 159 -8.59 -17.60 -11.90
N ALA A 160 -8.68 -16.32 -11.50
CA ALA A 160 -9.65 -15.87 -10.51
C ALA A 160 -11.10 -16.04 -10.98
N GLU A 161 -12.00 -16.26 -10.01
CA GLU A 161 -13.45 -16.18 -10.23
C GLU A 161 -13.86 -14.80 -10.78
N ARG A 162 -13.24 -13.73 -10.26
CA ARG A 162 -13.50 -12.34 -10.67
C ARG A 162 -12.24 -11.73 -11.26
N VAL A 163 -12.35 -11.26 -12.51
CA VAL A 163 -11.30 -10.45 -13.15
C VAL A 163 -11.82 -9.02 -13.30
N VAL A 164 -11.17 -8.07 -12.63
CA VAL A 164 -11.44 -6.63 -12.77
C VAL A 164 -10.60 -6.07 -13.89
N GLY A 165 -11.23 -5.26 -14.74
CA GLY A 165 -10.65 -4.83 -16.00
C GLY A 165 -11.05 -5.78 -17.11
N ARG A 166 -10.19 -5.92 -18.09
CA ARG A 166 -10.60 -6.48 -19.38
C ARG A 166 -10.45 -8.00 -19.39
N ARG A 167 -11.37 -8.68 -20.08
CA ARG A 167 -11.49 -10.15 -20.08
C ARG A 167 -11.46 -10.77 -21.48
N MET A 168 -11.67 -9.94 -22.48
CA MET A 168 -11.74 -10.34 -23.87
C MET A 168 -10.74 -9.53 -24.69
N VAL A 169 -10.20 -10.24 -25.65
CA VAL A 169 -9.66 -9.78 -26.91
C VAL A 169 -10.60 -8.73 -27.58
N GLY A 170 -10.31 -7.44 -27.44
CA GLY A 170 -10.94 -6.26 -28.05
C GLY A 170 -12.08 -5.63 -27.27
N GLY A 171 -12.51 -6.27 -26.18
CA GLY A 171 -13.63 -5.82 -25.35
C GLY A 171 -13.42 -4.50 -24.60
N ASP A 172 -14.26 -4.24 -23.61
CA ASP A 172 -14.15 -3.05 -22.76
C ASP A 172 -13.53 -3.36 -21.39
N GLU A 173 -13.18 -2.30 -20.67
CA GLU A 173 -12.87 -2.33 -19.25
C GLU A 173 -14.09 -2.74 -18.44
N VAL A 174 -13.99 -3.81 -17.65
CA VAL A 174 -15.10 -4.29 -16.82
C VAL A 174 -14.81 -4.01 -15.35
N ALA A 175 -15.50 -3.03 -14.80
CA ALA A 175 -15.54 -2.79 -13.35
C ALA A 175 -16.22 -3.94 -12.62
N LEU A 176 -16.00 -4.06 -11.31
CA LEU A 176 -16.79 -4.96 -10.48
C LEU A 176 -18.14 -4.28 -10.17
N PRO A 177 -19.28 -4.87 -10.56
CA PRO A 177 -20.58 -4.31 -10.22
C PRO A 177 -20.83 -4.38 -8.71
N GLN A 178 -21.79 -3.59 -8.21
CA GLN A 178 -22.13 -3.55 -6.79
C GLN A 178 -22.42 -4.93 -6.18
N ALA A 179 -23.22 -5.77 -6.85
CA ALA A 179 -23.49 -7.13 -6.40
C ALA A 179 -22.19 -7.98 -6.29
N GLY A 180 -21.19 -7.66 -7.12
CA GLY A 180 -19.87 -8.26 -7.04
C GLY A 180 -19.08 -7.84 -5.80
N LEU A 181 -19.28 -6.62 -5.28
CA LEU A 181 -18.58 -6.12 -4.09
C LEU A 181 -18.95 -6.91 -2.84
N GLU A 182 -20.24 -7.18 -2.61
CA GLU A 182 -20.68 -7.95 -1.43
C GLU A 182 -20.12 -9.38 -1.46
N SER A 183 -20.22 -10.04 -2.61
CA SER A 183 -19.65 -11.39 -2.78
C SER A 183 -18.12 -11.41 -2.64
N LEU A 184 -17.44 -10.34 -3.08
CA LEU A 184 -15.99 -10.21 -2.92
C LEU A 184 -15.64 -9.97 -1.46
N ALA A 185 -16.36 -9.09 -0.76
CA ALA A 185 -16.19 -8.84 0.67
C ALA A 185 -16.29 -10.15 1.45
N GLU A 186 -17.35 -10.93 1.23
CA GLU A 186 -17.52 -12.24 1.86
C GLU A 186 -16.37 -13.20 1.53
N ALA A 187 -15.96 -13.27 0.26
CA ALA A 187 -14.85 -14.13 -0.14
C ALA A 187 -13.52 -13.75 0.53
N VAL A 188 -13.22 -12.45 0.67
CA VAL A 188 -11.94 -11.97 1.24
C VAL A 188 -11.94 -11.90 2.76
N THR A 189 -13.08 -11.84 3.44
CA THR A 189 -13.16 -11.82 4.91
C THR A 189 -13.59 -13.18 5.50
N GLY A 190 -14.34 -13.97 4.73
CA GLY A 190 -15.09 -15.14 5.20
C GLY A 190 -16.49 -14.81 5.73
N GLN A 191 -16.90 -13.53 5.70
CA GLN A 191 -18.19 -13.04 6.22
C GLN A 191 -18.71 -11.88 5.38
N GLY A 192 -20.00 -11.88 5.05
CA GLY A 192 -20.62 -10.75 4.33
C GLY A 192 -20.48 -9.42 5.10
N PRO A 193 -20.52 -8.27 4.40
CA PRO A 193 -20.51 -6.97 5.08
C PRO A 193 -21.75 -6.83 5.97
N ALA A 194 -21.59 -6.15 7.11
CA ALA A 194 -22.68 -5.94 8.07
C ALA A 194 -22.99 -4.45 8.23
N SER A 195 -24.26 -4.09 8.06
CA SER A 195 -24.75 -2.74 8.38
C SER A 195 -24.94 -2.59 9.89
N VAL A 196 -24.40 -1.52 10.46
CA VAL A 196 -24.37 -1.27 11.91
C VAL A 196 -24.62 0.20 12.21
N ALA A 197 -25.17 0.47 13.39
CA ALA A 197 -25.37 1.85 13.84
C ALA A 197 -24.03 2.59 13.93
N PRO A 198 -23.94 3.89 13.57
CA PRO A 198 -22.68 4.64 13.53
C PRO A 198 -21.88 4.53 14.83
N ARG A 199 -22.57 4.54 15.98
CA ARG A 199 -21.94 4.43 17.32
C ARG A 199 -21.15 3.13 17.52
N GLN A 200 -21.53 2.04 16.85
CA GLN A 200 -20.84 0.74 16.96
C GLN A 200 -19.47 0.74 16.25
N ILE A 201 -19.27 1.66 15.32
CA ILE A 201 -18.01 1.84 14.58
C ILE A 201 -17.37 3.21 14.82
N GLY A 202 -17.67 3.84 15.97
CA GLY A 202 -17.03 5.10 16.37
C GLY A 202 -17.44 6.32 15.55
N GLY A 203 -18.57 6.25 14.83
CA GLY A 203 -19.06 7.31 13.96
C GLY A 203 -18.48 7.30 12.54
N ASP A 204 -17.67 6.30 12.21
CA ASP A 204 -17.07 6.16 10.88
C ASP A 204 -18.12 5.76 9.82
N ALA A 205 -17.80 5.98 8.54
CA ALA A 205 -18.66 5.56 7.43
C ALA A 205 -18.58 4.05 7.21
N GLY A 206 -17.39 3.48 7.35
CA GLY A 206 -17.12 2.06 7.21
C GLY A 206 -15.92 1.67 8.05
N ARG A 207 -15.78 0.38 8.33
CA ARG A 207 -14.65 -0.14 9.09
C ARG A 207 -14.34 -1.59 8.76
N TYR A 208 -13.12 -1.84 8.33
CA TYR A 208 -12.52 -3.16 8.28
C TYR A 208 -11.87 -3.50 9.64
N TYR A 209 -12.28 -4.63 10.20
CA TYR A 209 -11.69 -5.20 11.40
C TYR A 209 -11.01 -6.51 11.10
N GLU A 210 -9.83 -6.69 11.70
CA GLU A 210 -9.22 -8.00 11.85
C GLU A 210 -8.91 -8.25 13.34
N LYS A 211 -9.51 -9.32 13.88
CA LYS A 211 -9.32 -9.76 15.26
C LYS A 211 -8.74 -11.16 15.29
N TRP A 212 -7.77 -11.36 16.15
CA TRP A 212 -7.27 -12.68 16.50
C TRP A 212 -8.22 -13.34 17.52
N ASP A 213 -8.79 -14.48 17.14
CA ASP A 213 -9.46 -15.37 18.08
C ASP A 213 -8.40 -16.14 18.88
N ARG A 214 -8.37 -15.91 20.20
CA ARG A 214 -7.39 -16.55 21.08
C ARG A 214 -7.70 -18.02 21.37
N VAL A 215 -8.95 -18.43 21.17
CA VAL A 215 -9.43 -19.79 21.45
C VAL A 215 -9.15 -20.68 20.26
N THR A 216 -9.54 -20.27 19.06
CA THR A 216 -9.34 -21.07 17.85
C THR A 216 -7.98 -20.83 17.19
N GLY A 217 -7.35 -19.68 17.45
CA GLY A 217 -6.15 -19.25 16.74
C GLY A 217 -6.46 -18.68 15.35
N ASP A 218 -7.73 -18.45 15.02
CA ASP A 218 -8.11 -17.93 13.71
C ASP A 218 -8.11 -16.40 13.67
N ARG A 219 -7.96 -15.85 12.46
CA ARG A 219 -8.21 -14.42 12.19
C ARG A 219 -9.64 -14.23 11.73
N ILE A 220 -10.44 -13.60 12.58
CA ILE A 220 -11.78 -13.14 12.25
C ILE A 220 -11.64 -11.81 11.51
N ARG A 221 -12.24 -11.71 10.33
CA ARG A 221 -12.26 -10.50 9.50
C ARG A 221 -13.69 -10.10 9.25
N GLN A 222 -14.00 -8.83 9.39
CA GLN A 222 -15.34 -8.32 9.18
C GLN A 222 -15.28 -6.91 8.61
N ILE A 223 -16.18 -6.63 7.68
CA ILE A 223 -16.46 -5.28 7.20
C ILE A 223 -17.78 -4.82 7.82
N PHE A 224 -17.74 -3.65 8.44
CA PHE A 224 -18.92 -2.96 8.92
C PHE A 224 -19.16 -1.69 8.10
N LEU A 225 -20.41 -1.43 7.78
CA LEU A 225 -20.86 -0.21 7.12
C LEU A 225 -21.84 0.51 8.04
N ASN A 226 -21.74 1.83 8.10
CA ASN A 226 -22.74 2.65 8.76
C ASN A 226 -24.12 2.43 8.09
N ASP A 227 -25.15 2.11 8.87
CA ASP A 227 -26.52 1.88 8.39
C ASP A 227 -27.23 3.17 7.93
N GLU A 228 -26.65 4.33 8.19
CA GLU A 228 -27.12 5.65 7.73
C GLU A 228 -26.54 6.06 6.36
N LEU A 229 -25.69 5.23 5.72
CA LEU A 229 -25.16 5.54 4.39
C LEU A 229 -26.25 5.56 3.32
N THR A 230 -26.20 6.53 2.42
CA THR A 230 -27.11 6.53 1.26
C THR A 230 -26.79 5.39 0.29
N PRO A 231 -27.73 4.99 -0.59
CA PRO A 231 -27.48 3.96 -1.61
C PRO A 231 -26.30 4.26 -2.53
N GLN A 232 -25.93 5.54 -2.70
CA GLN A 232 -24.75 5.94 -3.48
C GLN A 232 -23.45 5.90 -2.66
N GLN A 233 -23.52 6.08 -1.34
CA GLN A 233 -22.35 6.06 -0.46
C GLN A 233 -21.94 4.63 -0.10
N ALA A 234 -22.92 3.78 0.21
CA ALA A 234 -22.69 2.39 0.62
C ALA A 234 -21.73 1.60 -0.29
N PRO A 235 -21.91 1.55 -1.62
CA PRO A 235 -20.99 0.81 -2.49
C PRO A 235 -19.58 1.42 -2.54
N ARG A 236 -19.44 2.75 -2.39
CA ARG A 236 -18.13 3.40 -2.36
C ARG A 236 -17.38 3.08 -1.08
N THR A 237 -18.07 3.20 0.06
CA THR A 237 -17.52 2.82 1.36
C THR A 237 -17.17 1.33 1.39
N LEU A 238 -18.04 0.46 0.89
CA LEU A 238 -17.73 -0.97 0.78
C LEU A 238 -16.50 -1.24 -0.08
N GLY A 239 -16.37 -0.57 -1.23
CA GLY A 239 -15.17 -0.67 -2.07
C GLY A 239 -13.88 -0.23 -1.35
N HIS A 240 -13.96 0.80 -0.50
CA HIS A 240 -12.86 1.23 0.36
C HIS A 240 -12.49 0.16 1.39
N GLU A 241 -13.47 -0.37 2.13
CA GLU A 241 -13.19 -1.41 3.14
C GLU A 241 -12.69 -2.73 2.52
N ILE A 242 -13.14 -3.07 1.30
CA ILE A 242 -12.58 -4.19 0.52
C ILE A 242 -11.11 -3.90 0.17
N GLY A 243 -10.77 -2.65 -0.17
CA GLY A 243 -9.39 -2.23 -0.37
C GLY A 243 -8.51 -2.51 0.85
N HIS A 244 -9.00 -2.20 2.06
CA HIS A 244 -8.32 -2.61 3.29
C HIS A 244 -8.20 -4.13 3.39
N ALA A 245 -9.30 -4.87 3.19
CA ALA A 245 -9.28 -6.33 3.28
C ALA A 245 -8.27 -6.97 2.30
N ILE A 246 -8.11 -6.42 1.10
CA ILE A 246 -7.12 -6.87 0.10
C ILE A 246 -5.69 -6.51 0.55
N ASP A 247 -5.44 -5.25 0.90
CA ASP A 247 -4.11 -4.77 1.26
C ASP A 247 -3.57 -5.46 2.53
N TYR A 248 -4.42 -5.67 3.54
CA TYR A 248 -4.05 -6.37 4.78
C TYR A 248 -3.81 -7.88 4.61
N ARG A 249 -4.30 -8.48 3.52
CA ARG A 249 -4.01 -9.89 3.21
C ARG A 249 -2.59 -10.07 2.70
N ILE A 250 -1.97 -9.00 2.19
CA ILE A 250 -0.60 -9.01 1.68
C ILE A 250 0.34 -8.72 2.84
N ALA A 251 1.29 -9.63 3.07
CA ALA A 251 2.25 -9.51 4.17
C ALA A 251 3.06 -8.21 4.03
N GLY A 252 2.86 -7.27 4.97
CA GLY A 252 3.56 -5.99 4.97
C GLY A 252 2.96 -4.92 4.07
N HIS A 253 1.72 -5.09 3.60
CA HIS A 253 1.02 -4.18 2.66
C HIS A 253 1.62 -4.15 1.26
N ILE A 254 0.87 -3.60 0.30
CA ILE A 254 1.43 -3.31 -1.01
C ILE A 254 2.39 -2.12 -0.86
N PRO A 255 3.68 -2.26 -1.24
CA PRO A 255 4.65 -1.17 -1.09
C PRO A 255 4.22 0.07 -1.89
N THR A 256 4.38 1.25 -1.30
CA THR A 256 4.01 2.54 -1.91
C THR A 256 5.19 3.30 -2.49
N ASP A 257 6.41 2.82 -2.28
CA ASP A 257 7.64 3.44 -2.77
C ASP A 257 7.66 3.52 -4.30
N GLY A 258 8.08 4.69 -4.78
CA GLY A 258 8.13 5.02 -6.21
C GLY A 258 6.77 5.34 -6.86
N ILE A 259 5.65 5.20 -6.13
CA ILE A 259 4.29 5.45 -6.67
C ILE A 259 3.47 6.47 -5.85
N LYS A 260 4.02 7.04 -4.77
CA LYS A 260 3.30 8.01 -3.90
C LYS A 260 2.68 9.20 -4.63
N LEU A 261 3.29 9.67 -5.72
CA LEU A 261 2.72 10.77 -6.52
C LEU A 261 1.42 10.35 -7.21
N GLU A 262 1.38 9.15 -7.80
CA GLU A 262 0.18 8.60 -8.42
C GLU A 262 -0.89 8.33 -7.38
N LEU A 263 -0.51 7.71 -6.25
CA LEU A 263 -1.41 7.45 -5.13
C LEU A 263 -2.05 8.72 -4.56
N GLY A 264 -1.26 9.77 -4.34
CA GLY A 264 -1.77 11.06 -3.86
C GLY A 264 -2.74 11.72 -4.84
N ARG A 265 -2.50 11.56 -6.15
CA ARG A 265 -3.44 12.05 -7.19
C ARG A 265 -4.76 11.29 -7.12
N ILE A 266 -4.71 9.96 -7.07
CA ILE A 266 -5.92 9.12 -6.97
C ILE A 266 -6.72 9.51 -5.74
N TYR A 267 -6.08 9.55 -4.57
CA TYR A 267 -6.76 9.92 -3.33
C TYR A 267 -7.41 11.30 -3.44
N ASN A 268 -6.71 12.28 -4.00
CA ASN A 268 -7.27 13.61 -4.25
C ASN A 268 -8.47 13.58 -5.20
N ASP A 269 -8.40 12.85 -6.32
CA ASP A 269 -9.49 12.82 -7.30
C ASP A 269 -10.76 12.19 -6.70
N LEU A 270 -10.56 11.20 -5.83
CA LEU A 270 -11.63 10.44 -5.18
C LEU A 270 -12.19 11.08 -3.90
N ASN A 271 -11.40 11.91 -3.22
CA ASN A 271 -11.76 12.50 -1.93
C ASN A 271 -11.78 14.03 -1.95
N GLY A 272 -11.40 14.66 -3.06
CA GLY A 272 -11.36 16.10 -3.23
C GLY A 272 -12.73 16.69 -3.55
N GLY A 273 -12.98 17.92 -3.09
CA GLY A 273 -14.26 18.58 -3.33
C GLY A 273 -14.54 18.82 -4.83
N ARG A 274 -15.80 18.62 -5.25
CA ARG A 274 -16.29 18.80 -6.64
C ARG A 274 -15.83 20.08 -7.33
N TRP A 275 -15.65 21.18 -6.59
CA TRP A 275 -15.19 22.45 -7.19
C TRP A 275 -13.76 22.39 -7.73
N ARG A 276 -12.88 21.56 -7.15
CA ARG A 276 -11.48 21.40 -7.60
C ARG A 276 -11.42 20.55 -8.87
N LEU A 277 -12.22 19.49 -8.92
CA LEU A 277 -12.43 18.69 -10.13
C LEU A 277 -13.09 19.52 -11.23
N ALA A 278 -14.11 20.32 -10.91
CA ALA A 278 -14.76 21.22 -11.85
C ALA A 278 -13.80 22.29 -12.41
N LYS A 279 -12.87 22.79 -11.58
CA LYS A 279 -11.82 23.71 -12.05
C LYS A 279 -10.88 23.00 -13.03
N SER A 280 -10.42 21.81 -12.68
CA SER A 280 -9.55 21.01 -13.56
C SER A 280 -10.23 20.63 -14.87
N ALA A 281 -11.49 20.21 -14.83
CA ALA A 281 -12.30 19.92 -16.00
C ALA A 281 -12.52 21.16 -16.88
N LYS A 282 -12.69 22.34 -16.28
CA LYS A 282 -12.89 23.60 -17.01
C LYS A 282 -11.62 24.11 -17.68
N THR A 283 -10.45 23.95 -17.04
CA THR A 283 -9.19 24.51 -17.56
C THR A 283 -8.32 23.48 -18.28
N GLY A 284 -8.60 22.18 -18.14
CA GLY A 284 -7.74 21.10 -18.59
C GLY A 284 -6.45 20.95 -17.77
N GLU A 285 -6.21 21.82 -16.78
CA GLU A 285 -5.01 21.80 -15.95
C GLU A 285 -5.23 20.92 -14.71
N PRO A 286 -4.24 20.09 -14.33
CA PRO A 286 -4.34 19.31 -13.11
C PRO A 286 -4.36 20.23 -11.87
N VAL A 287 -5.08 19.81 -10.83
CA VAL A 287 -5.07 20.51 -9.54
C VAL A 287 -3.63 20.54 -9.00
N PRO A 288 -3.05 21.72 -8.68
CA PRO A 288 -1.69 21.78 -8.13
C PRO A 288 -1.60 20.98 -6.82
N ARG A 289 -0.50 20.24 -6.64
CA ARG A 289 -0.30 19.31 -5.52
C ARG A 289 -0.49 19.94 -4.13
N ARG A 290 -0.15 21.21 -3.94
CA ARG A 290 -0.37 21.95 -2.69
C ARG A 290 -1.86 22.08 -2.30
N TYR A 291 -2.76 21.81 -3.24
CA TYR A 291 -4.21 21.80 -3.06
C TYR A 291 -4.78 20.39 -3.17
N TRP A 292 -3.97 19.34 -3.01
CA TRP A 292 -4.52 18.01 -2.96
C TRP A 292 -5.19 17.77 -1.60
N THR A 293 -6.34 17.10 -1.63
CA THR A 293 -6.88 16.46 -0.44
C THR A 293 -5.99 15.26 -0.13
N THR A 294 -5.55 15.14 1.12
CA THR A 294 -4.70 14.04 1.60
C THR A 294 -5.37 13.29 2.75
N PRO A 295 -4.95 12.06 3.09
CA PRO A 295 -5.45 11.38 4.29
C PRO A 295 -5.28 12.23 5.55
N GLU A 296 -4.14 12.89 5.76
CA GLU A 296 -3.90 13.74 6.93
C GLU A 296 -4.91 14.89 7.02
N SER A 297 -5.27 15.50 5.88
CA SER A 297 -6.32 16.54 5.84
C SER A 297 -7.71 16.03 6.23
N ARG A 298 -7.90 14.71 6.30
CA ARG A 298 -9.10 14.00 6.76
C ARG A 298 -8.94 13.38 8.16
N GLY A 299 -7.85 13.68 8.88
CA GLY A 299 -7.58 13.17 10.22
C GLY A 299 -6.83 11.84 10.26
N TYR A 300 -6.33 11.38 9.11
CA TYR A 300 -5.19 10.47 8.91
C TYR A 300 -4.01 10.60 9.89
N PRO A 301 -3.71 9.73 10.88
CA PRO A 301 -2.38 9.74 11.47
C PRO A 301 -1.32 9.28 10.44
N ALA A 302 -0.10 9.82 10.54
CA ALA A 302 0.97 9.57 9.55
C ALA A 302 1.22 8.07 9.24
N ARG A 303 1.08 7.21 10.25
CA ARG A 303 1.26 5.74 10.12
C ARG A 303 0.19 5.04 9.27
N GLU A 304 -0.95 5.66 9.03
CA GLU A 304 -2.07 5.11 8.23
C GLU A 304 -2.09 5.64 6.80
N VAL A 305 -1.39 6.76 6.53
CA VAL A 305 -1.45 7.50 5.25
C VAL A 305 -1.17 6.60 4.05
N ASP A 306 -0.08 5.84 4.08
CA ASP A 306 0.31 5.01 2.94
C ASP A 306 -0.71 3.89 2.67
N GLY A 307 -1.32 3.34 3.73
CA GLY A 307 -2.39 2.35 3.62
C GLY A 307 -3.65 2.95 3.00
N GLU A 308 -4.12 4.08 3.51
CA GLU A 308 -5.30 4.79 2.97
C GLU A 308 -5.14 5.16 1.49
N LEU A 309 -3.94 5.62 1.12
CA LEU A 309 -3.58 5.92 -0.27
C LEU A 309 -3.69 4.69 -1.18
N MET A 310 -3.15 3.55 -0.76
CA MET A 310 -3.22 2.30 -1.52
C MET A 310 -4.65 1.76 -1.60
N VAL A 311 -5.40 1.84 -0.50
CA VAL A 311 -6.79 1.39 -0.39
C VAL A 311 -7.68 2.13 -1.37
N GLU A 312 -7.56 3.45 -1.46
CA GLU A 312 -8.29 4.25 -2.44
C GLU A 312 -7.88 3.91 -3.88
N ALA A 313 -6.61 3.55 -4.13
CA ALA A 313 -6.17 3.08 -5.44
C ALA A 313 -6.78 1.71 -5.81
N ILE A 314 -6.88 0.77 -4.86
CA ILE A 314 -7.57 -0.51 -5.06
C ILE A 314 -9.06 -0.26 -5.34
N ARG A 315 -9.71 0.60 -4.56
CA ARG A 315 -11.11 0.99 -4.78
C ARG A 315 -11.31 1.57 -6.19
N ALA A 316 -10.45 2.49 -6.62
CA ALA A 316 -10.48 3.02 -7.98
C ALA A 316 -10.31 1.93 -9.02
N TYR A 317 -9.41 0.96 -8.83
CA TYR A 317 -9.24 -0.14 -9.78
C TYR A 317 -10.53 -0.97 -9.90
N ILE A 318 -11.15 -1.31 -8.77
CA ILE A 318 -12.40 -2.08 -8.72
C ILE A 318 -13.53 -1.34 -9.43
N ALA A 319 -13.66 -0.03 -9.19
CA ALA A 319 -14.75 0.80 -9.69
C ALA A 319 -14.57 1.27 -11.14
N ASP A 320 -13.35 1.63 -11.54
CA ASP A 320 -13.01 2.05 -12.90
C ASP A 320 -11.55 1.65 -13.23
N PRO A 321 -11.36 0.45 -13.80
CA PRO A 321 -10.04 0.01 -14.21
C PRO A 321 -9.44 0.88 -15.33
N ASN A 322 -10.26 1.54 -16.17
CA ASN A 322 -9.77 2.46 -17.22
C ASN A 322 -9.09 3.67 -16.58
N TYR A 323 -9.77 4.29 -15.60
CA TYR A 323 -9.25 5.45 -14.88
C TYR A 323 -7.89 5.13 -14.25
N LEU A 324 -7.81 4.07 -13.47
CA LEU A 324 -6.57 3.76 -12.74
C LEU A 324 -5.41 3.51 -13.70
N LYS A 325 -5.60 2.71 -14.76
CA LYS A 325 -4.53 2.42 -15.72
C LYS A 325 -4.12 3.62 -16.56
N THR A 326 -5.01 4.61 -16.72
CA THR A 326 -4.71 5.84 -17.46
C THR A 326 -3.98 6.85 -16.60
N VAL A 327 -4.43 7.05 -15.36
CA VAL A 327 -3.91 8.08 -14.46
C VAL A 327 -2.69 7.61 -13.66
N ALA A 328 -2.64 6.32 -13.35
CA ALA A 328 -1.68 5.73 -12.42
C ALA A 328 -1.23 4.32 -12.86
N PRO A 329 -0.61 4.19 -14.05
CA PRO A 329 -0.22 2.89 -14.60
C PRO A 329 0.78 2.13 -13.73
N LYS A 330 1.69 2.82 -13.01
CA LYS A 330 2.66 2.17 -12.13
C LYS A 330 1.97 1.59 -10.89
N THR A 331 1.01 2.34 -10.34
CA THR A 331 0.16 1.88 -9.24
C THR A 331 -0.68 0.68 -9.66
N ALA A 332 -1.29 0.72 -10.85
CA ALA A 332 -2.06 -0.40 -11.38
C ALA A 332 -1.17 -1.66 -11.54
N ALA A 333 0.05 -1.51 -12.05
CA ALA A 333 1.03 -2.61 -12.13
C ALA A 333 1.40 -3.14 -10.75
N ARG A 334 1.69 -2.25 -9.79
CA ARG A 334 2.02 -2.63 -8.41
C ARG A 334 0.91 -3.44 -7.75
N ILE A 335 -0.36 -3.05 -7.95
CA ILE A 335 -1.51 -3.81 -7.45
C ILE A 335 -1.55 -5.21 -8.07
N ARG A 336 -1.40 -5.34 -9.39
CA ARG A 336 -1.35 -6.66 -10.04
C ARG A 336 -0.18 -7.51 -9.54
N ASP A 337 0.99 -6.91 -9.35
CA ASP A 337 2.20 -7.55 -8.84
C ASP A 337 2.03 -8.21 -7.48
N HIS A 338 1.18 -7.65 -6.63
CA HIS A 338 0.98 -8.16 -5.28
C HIS A 338 -0.33 -8.94 -5.14
N VAL A 339 -1.39 -8.58 -5.86
CA VAL A 339 -2.69 -9.24 -5.73
C VAL A 339 -2.78 -10.49 -6.61
N ASN A 340 -2.37 -10.42 -7.88
CA ASN A 340 -2.59 -11.51 -8.83
C ASN A 340 -1.85 -12.81 -8.49
N PRO A 341 -0.63 -12.79 -7.92
CA PRO A 341 0.05 -14.02 -7.50
C PRO A 341 -0.31 -14.46 -6.07
N HIS A 342 -1.06 -13.66 -5.30
CA HIS A 342 -1.25 -13.93 -3.88
C HIS A 342 -2.24 -15.07 -3.62
N PRO A 343 -1.83 -16.18 -2.98
CA PRO A 343 -2.63 -17.42 -2.94
C PRO A 343 -3.97 -17.28 -2.20
N ALA A 344 -4.07 -16.32 -1.25
CA ALA A 344 -5.32 -16.06 -0.55
C ALA A 344 -6.28 -15.11 -1.29
N LEU A 345 -5.82 -14.44 -2.35
CA LEU A 345 -6.58 -13.42 -3.09
C LEU A 345 -6.83 -13.82 -4.53
N SER A 346 -5.84 -14.41 -5.22
CA SER A 346 -5.83 -14.71 -6.64
C SER A 346 -6.95 -15.68 -7.08
N ARG A 347 -7.49 -16.46 -6.15
CA ARG A 347 -8.69 -17.29 -6.39
C ARG A 347 -9.99 -16.48 -6.45
N PHE A 348 -10.05 -15.36 -5.72
CA PHE A 348 -11.26 -14.55 -5.56
C PHE A 348 -11.29 -13.36 -6.52
N ILE A 349 -10.14 -12.71 -6.69
CA ILE A 349 -9.99 -11.51 -7.51
C ILE A 349 -8.59 -11.45 -8.15
N GLN A 350 -8.58 -11.09 -9.44
CA GLN A 350 -7.40 -10.64 -10.16
C GLN A 350 -7.71 -9.35 -10.91
N PHE A 351 -6.68 -8.55 -11.14
CA PHE A 351 -6.76 -7.30 -11.88
C PHE A 351 -6.09 -7.48 -13.24
N ASN A 352 -6.73 -6.99 -14.31
CA ASN A 352 -6.26 -7.17 -15.67
C ASN A 352 -6.46 -5.92 -16.55
N SER A 353 -5.95 -5.98 -17.79
CA SER A 353 -6.22 -5.06 -18.88
C SER A 353 -6.49 -5.81 -20.21
N LEU A 354 -6.86 -5.12 -21.30
CA LEU A 354 -7.54 -5.74 -22.48
C LEU A 354 -6.48 -6.51 -23.21
N ALA A 355 -6.83 -7.64 -23.86
CA ALA A 355 -6.20 -8.24 -25.07
C ALA A 355 -6.86 -7.82 -26.39
N THR A 356 -6.22 -7.87 -27.57
CA THR A 356 -6.82 -7.52 -28.89
C THR A 356 -7.40 -8.78 -29.52
N PRO A 357 -8.40 -8.68 -30.40
CA PRO A 357 -8.59 -9.63 -31.49
C PRO A 357 -7.34 -9.65 -32.32
N ALA A 358 -6.51 -10.67 -32.09
CA ALA A 358 -5.78 -11.26 -33.20
C ALA A 358 -6.85 -11.71 -34.19
N ILE A 359 -7.18 -10.84 -35.15
CA ILE A 359 -7.89 -11.25 -36.36
C ILE A 359 -7.01 -12.35 -36.97
N PRO A 360 -7.48 -13.60 -37.09
CA PRO A 360 -6.72 -14.60 -37.82
C PRO A 360 -6.72 -14.17 -39.29
N PHE A 361 -5.59 -13.63 -39.74
CA PHE A 361 -5.30 -13.49 -41.16
C PHE A 361 -5.13 -14.92 -41.71
N GLY A 362 -6.21 -15.52 -42.19
CA GLY A 362 -6.18 -16.83 -42.85
C GLY A 362 -7.44 -17.66 -42.65
N MET A 363 -8.50 -17.34 -43.39
CA MET A 363 -9.45 -18.32 -43.95
C MET A 363 -10.46 -17.60 -44.85
N LEU A 364 -10.02 -17.24 -46.05
CA LEU A 364 -10.89 -17.16 -47.22
C LEU A 364 -10.24 -18.03 -48.30
N MET A 365 -10.48 -19.34 -48.18
CA MET A 365 -10.51 -20.23 -49.34
C MET A 365 -11.79 -21.04 -49.21
N PRO A 366 -12.81 -20.79 -50.04
CA PRO A 366 -13.66 -21.86 -50.52
C PRO A 366 -13.02 -22.44 -51.77
N SER A 367 -12.32 -23.57 -51.59
CA SER A 367 -12.19 -24.58 -52.63
C SER A 367 -13.50 -25.35 -52.69
N ILE A 368 -14.39 -25.04 -53.64
CA ILE A 368 -15.49 -25.92 -54.06
C ILE A 368 -15.65 -25.84 -55.58
N LEU A 369 -15.10 -26.88 -56.21
CA LEU A 369 -15.64 -27.70 -57.31
C LEU A 369 -15.68 -27.16 -58.76
N ASP A 370 -14.91 -27.90 -59.58
CA ASP A 370 -15.24 -28.35 -60.94
C ASP A 370 -16.68 -28.92 -61.07
N GLU A 371 -17.15 -29.03 -62.32
CA GLU A 371 -18.48 -29.41 -62.86
C GLU A 371 -19.39 -28.19 -63.07
N GLU A 372 -19.72 -27.75 -64.28
CA GLU A 372 -20.13 -28.55 -65.43
C GLU A 372 -19.53 -28.08 -66.76
N ARG A 373 -19.37 -29.09 -67.61
CA ARG A 373 -18.95 -29.05 -69.00
C ARG A 373 -20.21 -29.23 -69.85
N GLN A 374 -20.25 -28.48 -70.96
CA GLN A 374 -20.92 -28.75 -72.24
C GLN A 374 -22.35 -28.22 -72.46
N PRO A 375 -22.76 -28.05 -73.74
CA PRO A 375 -22.01 -27.69 -74.96
C PRO A 375 -22.32 -26.29 -75.50
#